data_AF-A0A7C9ITE0-F1
#
_entry.id   AF-A0A7C9ITE0-F1
#
_cell.length_a   1.000
_cell.length_b   1.000
_cell.length_c   1.000
_cell.angle_alpha   90.00
_cell.angle_beta   90.00
_cell.angle_gamma   90.00
#
_symmetry.space_group_name_H-M   'P 1'
#
loop_
_entity.id
_entity.type
_entity.pdbx_description
1 polymer ?
#
loop_
_entity_poly.entity_id
_entity_poly.type
_entity_poly.pdbx_seq_one_letter_code
_entity_poly.pdbx_strand_id
1 'polypeptide(L)'
;MADYNGAVNKVGGSALPGGPMEGFTSKPPQKETLDEIVKSMRKENVEAFTGATGGVGGIPTDEHGHVTVEVTVDLEGKALKELKKKLKEATSPDDLLDLLDQETKRCEVAIGKANALAGKHAYIVGTILINMESQVRNDSTQSWEGYCEAKGINLKIKARIRQLYMSIARIPGVTSYLYWGVDKLGKVGPILSKIDWLDQTDPLGSLMSIYDISADSVYEEVLEKINASISYARLQANGLNGSKETNLKYTEAGHKIEGRDIKALKAIKASNGTNEQLDAYLLSIIKNDGKRPGDESENSPKLPNIHEQAQILLDTVNKFMELPTIETPIELSRIDALIKGLEALKLKVSSKD
;
A
#
# COMPACT_ATOMS: atom_id res chain seq x y z
N MET A 1 -3.85 -19.64 -34.26
CA MET A 1 -4.05 -18.18 -34.32
C MET A 1 -5.47 -17.90 -33.89
N ALA A 2 -5.65 -17.49 -32.65
CA ALA A 2 -6.92 -17.02 -32.11
C ALA A 2 -6.61 -15.71 -31.38
N ASP A 3 -7.09 -14.60 -31.93
CA ASP A 3 -6.92 -13.27 -31.37
C ASP A 3 -7.74 -13.14 -30.09
N TYR A 4 -7.05 -13.10 -28.96
CA TYR A 4 -7.66 -12.82 -27.66
C TYR A 4 -7.61 -11.30 -27.43
N ASN A 5 -8.67 -10.61 -27.86
CA ASN A 5 -8.91 -9.20 -27.53
C ASN A 5 -9.23 -9.06 -26.04
N GLY A 6 -8.19 -8.90 -25.22
CA GLY A 6 -8.32 -8.54 -23.81
C GLY A 6 -8.82 -7.11 -23.67
N ALA A 7 -10.09 -6.96 -23.28
CA ALA A 7 -10.64 -5.68 -22.87
C ALA A 7 -9.85 -5.11 -21.69
N VAL A 8 -9.19 -3.98 -21.92
CA VAL A 8 -8.53 -3.18 -20.90
C VAL A 8 -9.62 -2.55 -20.02
N ASN A 9 -9.92 -3.20 -18.89
CA ASN A 9 -10.76 -2.60 -17.87
C ASN A 9 -10.05 -1.34 -17.33
N LYS A 10 -10.65 -0.18 -17.60
CA LYS A 10 -10.25 1.13 -17.06
C LYS A 10 -10.26 1.05 -15.52
N VAL A 11 -9.08 1.06 -14.93
CA VAL A 11 -8.85 1.31 -13.50
C VAL A 11 -8.89 2.83 -13.30
N GLY A 12 -10.09 3.35 -13.11
CA GLY A 12 -10.36 4.77 -12.87
C GLY A 12 -11.76 4.90 -12.27
N GLY A 13 -11.90 4.53 -11.00
CA GLY A 13 -13.13 4.69 -10.24
C GLY A 13 -13.13 6.04 -9.51
N SER A 14 -14.25 6.74 -9.60
CA SER A 14 -14.54 8.03 -9.00
C SER A 14 -14.24 8.07 -7.50
N ALA A 15 -13.62 9.16 -7.05
CA ALA A 15 -13.47 9.48 -5.65
C ALA A 15 -14.84 9.41 -4.94
N LEU A 16 -14.87 8.81 -3.75
CA LEU A 16 -16.02 8.86 -2.85
C LEU A 16 -16.38 10.34 -2.59
N PRO A 17 -17.67 10.73 -2.58
CA PRO A 17 -18.05 12.04 -2.09
C PRO A 17 -17.65 12.14 -0.61
N GLY A 18 -16.70 13.03 -0.32
CA GLY A 18 -16.29 13.34 1.05
C GLY A 18 -17.47 13.94 1.80
N GLY A 19 -18.08 13.16 2.69
CA GLY A 19 -18.88 13.71 3.77
C GLY A 19 -17.99 14.59 4.66
N PRO A 20 -18.56 15.59 5.35
CA PRO A 20 -17.79 16.47 6.23
C PRO A 20 -17.09 15.60 7.29
N MET A 21 -15.76 15.58 7.27
CA MET A 21 -15.01 15.07 8.40
C MET A 21 -15.24 16.03 9.57
N GLU A 22 -15.91 15.55 10.62
CA GLU A 22 -15.82 16.20 11.92
C GLU A 22 -14.34 16.33 12.26
N GLY A 23 -13.89 17.58 12.47
CA GLY A 23 -12.49 17.87 12.68
C GLY A 23 -11.93 17.01 13.81
N PHE A 24 -10.83 16.31 13.53
CA PHE A 24 -9.99 15.70 14.56
C PHE A 24 -9.59 16.80 15.55
N THR A 25 -10.32 16.88 16.66
CA THR A 25 -9.89 17.67 17.80
C THR A 25 -8.79 16.88 18.48
N SER A 26 -7.54 17.21 18.16
CA SER A 26 -6.36 16.68 18.84
C SER A 26 -6.30 17.21 20.27
N LYS A 27 -7.14 16.67 21.15
CA LYS A 27 -6.86 16.76 22.58
C LYS A 27 -5.57 15.97 22.83
N PRO A 28 -4.61 16.52 23.61
CA PRO A 28 -3.45 15.75 24.00
C PRO A 28 -3.90 14.45 24.69
N PRO A 29 -3.26 13.30 24.42
CA PRO A 29 -3.67 12.03 24.99
C PRO A 29 -3.69 12.16 26.52
N GLN A 30 -4.85 11.90 27.12
CA GLN A 30 -4.93 11.77 28.56
C GLN A 30 -3.99 10.62 28.97
N LYS A 31 -3.24 10.81 30.07
CA LYS A 31 -2.44 9.73 30.65
C LYS A 31 -3.39 8.64 31.13
N GLU A 32 -3.64 7.65 30.29
CA GLU A 32 -4.34 6.43 30.68
C GLU A 32 -3.46 5.66 31.67
N THR A 33 -4.09 5.13 32.71
CA THR A 33 -3.44 4.19 33.61
C THR A 33 -3.22 2.86 32.90
N LEU A 34 -2.22 2.09 33.33
CA LEU A 34 -1.95 0.77 32.74
C LEU A 34 -3.18 -0.16 32.76
N ASP A 35 -4.04 -0.05 33.78
CA ASP A 35 -5.26 -0.84 33.89
C ASP A 35 -6.35 -0.37 32.91
N GLU A 36 -6.37 0.91 32.54
CA GLU A 36 -7.23 1.45 31.48
C GLU A 36 -6.74 1.03 30.10
N ILE A 37 -5.43 1.05 29.86
CA ILE A 37 -4.81 0.53 28.63
C ILE A 37 -5.08 -0.97 28.48
N VAL A 38 -4.98 -1.75 29.55
CA VAL A 38 -5.30 -3.19 29.53
C VAL A 38 -6.79 -3.42 29.24
N LYS A 39 -7.69 -2.58 29.79
CA LYS A 39 -9.13 -2.66 29.48
C LYS A 39 -9.45 -2.26 28.04
N SER A 40 -8.83 -1.20 27.52
CA SER A 40 -9.02 -0.75 26.14
C SER A 40 -8.44 -1.77 25.16
N MET A 41 -7.23 -2.29 25.40
CA MET A 41 -6.64 -3.39 24.64
C MET A 41 -7.46 -4.67 24.73
N ARG A 42 -8.09 -5.00 25.86
CA ARG A 42 -8.99 -6.16 25.97
C ARG A 42 -10.22 -5.98 25.11
N LYS A 43 -10.83 -4.79 25.16
CA LYS A 43 -11.97 -4.45 24.33
C LYS A 43 -11.58 -4.47 22.85
N GLU A 44 -10.46 -3.87 22.47
CA GLU A 44 -9.94 -3.86 21.10
C GLU A 44 -9.46 -5.23 20.63
N ASN A 45 -8.87 -6.07 21.47
CA ASN A 45 -8.49 -7.44 21.10
C ASN A 45 -9.75 -8.28 20.92
N VAL A 46 -10.70 -8.22 21.86
CA VAL A 46 -12.00 -8.88 21.70
C VAL A 46 -12.70 -8.34 20.47
N GLU A 47 -12.72 -7.03 20.21
CA GLU A 47 -13.31 -6.37 19.02
C GLU A 47 -12.51 -6.56 17.74
N ALA A 48 -11.22 -6.83 17.78
CA ALA A 48 -10.41 -7.16 16.61
C ALA A 48 -10.62 -8.63 16.25
N PHE A 49 -10.64 -9.50 17.25
CA PHE A 49 -10.98 -10.92 17.07
C PHE A 49 -12.48 -11.13 16.79
N THR A 50 -13.39 -10.23 17.19
CA THR A 50 -14.83 -10.32 16.87
C THR A 50 -15.29 -9.40 15.73
N GLY A 51 -14.55 -8.33 15.44
CA GLY A 51 -14.96 -7.24 14.53
C GLY A 51 -13.98 -6.90 13.42
N ALA A 52 -12.67 -7.16 13.55
CA ALA A 52 -11.74 -7.02 12.41
C ALA A 52 -11.85 -8.20 11.42
N THR A 53 -12.42 -9.31 11.86
CA THR A 53 -12.82 -10.42 10.97
C THR A 53 -14.29 -10.32 10.63
N GLY A 54 -14.66 -9.35 9.78
CA GLY A 54 -15.95 -9.37 9.09
C GLY A 54 -16.12 -10.67 8.28
N GLY A 55 -16.48 -11.75 8.98
CA GLY A 55 -16.44 -13.15 8.55
C GLY A 55 -15.13 -13.87 8.94
N VAL A 56 -15.24 -14.90 9.78
CA VAL A 56 -14.32 -16.07 9.89
C VAL A 56 -13.12 -15.98 10.86
N GLY A 57 -13.18 -15.19 11.94
CA GLY A 57 -12.21 -15.23 13.04
C GLY A 57 -12.81 -15.69 14.37
N GLY A 58 -13.38 -16.89 14.43
CA GLY A 58 -13.88 -17.40 15.71
C GLY A 58 -12.72 -17.86 16.61
N ILE A 59 -12.78 -17.50 17.90
CA ILE A 59 -12.11 -18.26 18.97
C ILE A 59 -12.41 -19.75 18.71
N PRO A 60 -11.44 -20.68 18.79
CA PRO A 60 -11.67 -22.08 18.41
C PRO A 60 -12.92 -22.60 19.11
N THR A 61 -13.93 -22.96 18.34
CA THR A 61 -15.21 -23.47 18.85
C THR A 61 -15.27 -24.97 18.64
N ASP A 62 -15.94 -25.69 19.54
CA ASP A 62 -16.21 -27.11 19.37
C ASP A 62 -17.19 -27.32 18.21
N GLU A 63 -17.50 -28.57 17.92
CA GLU A 63 -18.47 -28.98 16.91
C GLU A 63 -19.91 -28.46 17.18
N HIS A 64 -20.14 -27.76 18.29
CA HIS A 64 -21.41 -27.13 18.67
C HIS A 64 -21.34 -25.60 18.76
N GLY A 65 -20.20 -25.00 18.42
CA GLY A 65 -20.02 -23.55 18.45
C GLY A 65 -19.62 -22.98 19.83
N HIS A 66 -19.23 -23.82 20.79
CA HIS A 66 -18.74 -23.37 22.09
C HIS A 66 -17.24 -23.12 22.08
N VAL A 67 -16.80 -22.01 22.63
CA VAL A 67 -15.39 -21.64 22.75
C VAL A 67 -14.62 -22.71 23.54
N THR A 68 -13.66 -23.38 22.89
CA THR A 68 -12.86 -24.49 23.45
C THR A 68 -11.67 -24.04 24.28
N VAL A 69 -11.24 -22.78 24.13
CA VAL A 69 -10.22 -22.15 24.99
C VAL A 69 -10.68 -20.73 25.28
N GLU A 70 -11.37 -20.56 26.40
CA GLU A 70 -11.71 -19.23 26.90
C GLU A 70 -10.42 -18.60 27.45
N VAL A 71 -10.02 -17.45 26.90
CA VAL A 71 -9.00 -16.62 27.54
C VAL A 71 -9.63 -16.06 28.80
N THR A 72 -9.43 -16.77 29.91
CA THR A 72 -9.99 -16.38 31.20
C THR A 72 -9.25 -15.15 31.74
N VAL A 73 -9.96 -14.33 32.50
CA VAL A 73 -9.39 -13.19 33.25
C VAL A 73 -8.20 -13.64 34.12
N ASP A 74 -8.24 -14.90 34.59
CA ASP A 74 -7.17 -15.50 35.38
C ASP A 74 -5.89 -15.77 34.59
N LEU A 75 -6.00 -16.21 33.32
CA LEU A 75 -4.85 -16.43 32.44
C LEU A 75 -4.17 -15.10 32.07
N GLU A 76 -4.96 -14.09 31.71
CA GLU A 76 -4.45 -12.73 31.45
C GLU A 76 -3.81 -12.13 32.71
N GLY A 77 -4.49 -12.25 33.86
CA GLY A 77 -3.99 -11.77 35.14
C GLY A 77 -2.68 -12.43 35.56
N LYS A 78 -2.50 -13.73 35.25
CA LYS A 78 -1.23 -14.45 35.46
C LYS A 78 -0.12 -13.94 34.53
N ALA A 79 -0.40 -13.77 33.24
CA ALA A 79 0.58 -13.25 32.28
C ALA A 79 1.03 -11.81 32.64
N LEU A 80 0.08 -10.95 33.02
CA LEU A 80 0.37 -9.59 33.50
C LEU A 80 1.16 -9.57 34.80
N LYS A 81 0.86 -10.45 35.75
CA LYS A 81 1.66 -10.59 36.98
C LYS A 81 3.09 -11.01 36.68
N GLU A 82 3.27 -11.98 35.78
CA GLU A 82 4.59 -12.47 35.35
C GLU A 82 5.40 -11.33 34.70
N LEU A 83 4.79 -10.57 33.77
CA LEU A 83 5.45 -9.42 33.13
C LEU A 83 5.80 -8.32 34.14
N LYS A 84 4.86 -7.96 35.03
CA LYS A 84 5.12 -6.98 36.11
C LYS A 84 6.24 -7.43 37.05
N LYS A 85 6.37 -8.73 37.29
CA LYS A 85 7.48 -9.30 38.07
C LYS A 85 8.80 -9.13 37.33
N LYS A 86 8.90 -9.57 36.07
CA LYS A 86 10.10 -9.42 35.24
C LYS A 86 10.54 -7.96 35.10
N LEU A 87 9.60 -7.02 34.94
CA LEU A 87 9.89 -5.58 34.89
C LEU A 87 10.48 -5.03 36.19
N LYS A 88 10.12 -5.59 37.35
CA LYS A 88 10.71 -5.21 38.65
C LYS A 88 12.07 -5.83 38.88
N GLU A 89 12.33 -6.99 38.26
CA GLU A 89 13.59 -7.72 38.35
C GLU A 89 14.65 -7.19 37.36
N ALA A 90 14.23 -6.48 36.30
CA ALA A 90 15.13 -5.80 35.38
C ALA A 90 15.90 -4.68 36.11
N THR A 91 17.23 -4.80 36.14
CA THR A 91 18.13 -3.88 36.87
C THR A 91 18.87 -2.91 35.96
N SER A 92 18.87 -3.17 34.65
CA SER A 92 19.57 -2.39 33.65
C SER A 92 18.69 -2.11 32.42
N PRO A 93 19.05 -1.10 31.59
CA PRO A 93 18.42 -0.90 30.28
C PRO A 93 18.53 -2.11 29.36
N ASP A 94 19.63 -2.87 29.44
CA ASP A 94 19.84 -4.07 28.62
C ASP A 94 18.85 -5.18 29.00
N ASP A 95 18.57 -5.37 30.29
CA ASP A 95 17.54 -6.33 30.76
C ASP A 95 16.15 -5.99 30.19
N LEU A 96 15.83 -4.69 30.05
CA LEU A 96 14.57 -4.22 29.47
C LEU A 96 14.53 -4.42 27.95
N LEU A 97 15.65 -4.22 27.26
CA LEU A 97 15.76 -4.50 25.83
C LEU A 97 15.60 -6.00 25.54
N ASP A 98 16.24 -6.86 26.33
CA ASP A 98 16.10 -8.31 26.24
C ASP A 98 14.66 -8.76 26.49
N LEU A 99 14.00 -8.17 27.50
CA LEU A 99 12.59 -8.46 27.78
C LEU A 99 11.68 -8.01 26.63
N LEU A 100 11.94 -6.84 26.05
CA LEU A 100 11.21 -6.32 24.90
C LEU A 100 11.38 -7.24 23.68
N ASP A 101 12.60 -7.68 23.38
CA ASP A 101 12.89 -8.62 22.29
C ASP A 101 12.16 -9.95 22.50
N GLN A 102 12.18 -10.51 23.72
CA GLN A 102 11.47 -11.74 24.06
C GLN A 102 9.96 -11.63 23.85
N GLU A 103 9.33 -10.55 24.34
CA GLU A 103 7.89 -10.35 24.19
C GLU A 103 7.52 -10.01 22.74
N THR A 104 8.38 -9.30 22.00
CA THR A 104 8.21 -9.04 20.56
C THR A 104 8.18 -10.36 19.78
N LYS A 105 9.16 -11.25 20.00
CA LYS A 105 9.18 -12.60 19.39
C LYS A 105 7.96 -13.43 19.73
N ARG A 106 7.45 -13.35 20.97
CA ARG A 106 6.21 -14.03 21.38
C ARG A 106 5.00 -13.50 20.62
N CYS A 107 4.88 -12.18 20.50
CA CYS A 107 3.83 -11.53 19.72
C CYS A 107 3.89 -11.92 18.24
N GLU A 108 5.08 -11.93 17.64
CA GLU A 108 5.28 -12.35 16.24
C GLU A 108 4.83 -13.80 16.00
N VAL A 109 5.18 -14.73 16.90
CA VAL A 109 4.72 -16.12 16.83
C VAL A 109 3.19 -16.21 16.95
N ALA A 110 2.57 -15.43 17.83
CA ALA A 110 1.12 -15.42 18.00
C ALA A 110 0.41 -14.87 16.74
N ILE A 111 0.91 -13.77 16.18
CA ILE A 111 0.42 -13.16 14.94
C ILE A 111 0.58 -14.14 13.78
N GLY A 112 1.73 -14.82 13.66
CA GLY A 112 1.98 -15.83 12.64
C GLY A 112 0.98 -16.98 12.68
N LYS A 113 0.62 -17.46 13.89
CA LYS A 113 -0.43 -18.48 14.07
C LYS A 113 -1.83 -17.98 13.68
N ALA A 114 -2.18 -16.75 14.07
CA ALA A 114 -3.45 -16.14 13.70
C ALA A 114 -3.57 -15.98 12.18
N ASN A 115 -2.50 -15.50 11.53
CA ASN A 115 -2.40 -15.42 10.08
C ASN A 115 -2.52 -16.78 9.42
N ALA A 116 -1.82 -17.81 9.93
CA ALA A 116 -1.93 -19.18 9.43
C ALA A 116 -3.37 -19.71 9.44
N LEU A 117 -4.09 -19.46 10.55
CA LEU A 117 -5.48 -19.86 10.69
C LEU A 117 -6.37 -19.13 9.68
N ALA A 118 -6.25 -17.80 9.58
CA ALA A 118 -7.00 -17.00 8.62
C ALA A 118 -6.72 -17.43 7.16
N GLY A 119 -5.45 -17.66 6.83
CA GLY A 119 -5.01 -18.18 5.53
C GLY A 119 -5.63 -19.54 5.23
N LYS A 120 -5.62 -20.47 6.19
CA LYS A 120 -6.24 -21.80 6.07
C LYS A 120 -7.74 -21.70 5.79
N HIS A 121 -8.47 -20.84 6.52
CA HIS A 121 -9.89 -20.62 6.27
C HIS A 121 -10.15 -20.05 4.88
N ALA A 122 -9.40 -19.02 4.47
CA ALA A 122 -9.49 -18.47 3.13
C ALA A 122 -9.24 -19.52 2.05
N TYR A 123 -8.24 -20.38 2.22
CA TYR A 123 -7.93 -21.48 1.31
C TYR A 123 -9.10 -22.49 1.20
N ILE A 124 -9.64 -22.94 2.34
CA ILE A 124 -10.76 -23.90 2.37
C ILE A 124 -11.99 -23.31 1.68
N VAL A 125 -12.40 -22.10 2.06
CA VAL A 125 -13.56 -21.43 1.47
C VAL A 125 -13.32 -21.17 -0.02
N GLY A 126 -12.13 -20.73 -0.41
CA GLY A 126 -11.75 -20.53 -1.81
C GLY A 126 -11.84 -21.82 -2.63
N THR A 127 -11.37 -22.94 -2.08
CA THR A 127 -11.46 -24.27 -2.72
C THR A 127 -12.90 -24.70 -2.92
N ILE A 128 -13.77 -24.51 -1.93
CA ILE A 128 -15.21 -24.78 -2.05
C ILE A 128 -15.82 -23.92 -3.15
N LEU A 129 -15.54 -22.60 -3.15
CA LEU A 129 -16.06 -21.67 -4.15
C LEU A 129 -15.61 -22.00 -5.58
N ILE A 130 -14.34 -22.42 -5.77
CA ILE A 130 -13.83 -22.85 -7.08
C ILE A 130 -14.56 -24.10 -7.57
N ASN A 131 -14.74 -25.10 -6.69
CA ASN A 131 -15.47 -26.32 -7.05
C ASN A 131 -16.93 -26.02 -7.39
N MET A 132 -17.60 -25.19 -6.60
CA MET A 132 -18.98 -24.76 -6.89
C MET A 132 -19.06 -23.99 -8.22
N GLU A 133 -18.13 -23.04 -8.48
CA GLU A 133 -18.05 -22.33 -9.76
C GLU A 133 -17.89 -23.31 -10.93
N SER A 134 -17.03 -24.32 -10.79
CA SER A 134 -16.80 -25.31 -11.85
C SER A 134 -18.03 -26.16 -12.17
N GLN A 135 -18.80 -26.58 -11.15
CA GLN A 135 -20.03 -27.35 -11.33
C GLN A 135 -21.10 -26.52 -12.05
N VAL A 136 -21.28 -25.26 -11.63
CA VAL A 136 -22.25 -24.35 -12.25
C VAL A 136 -21.91 -24.02 -13.69
N ARG A 137 -20.63 -23.84 -14.03
CA ARG A 137 -20.19 -23.59 -15.41
C ARG A 137 -20.37 -24.80 -16.33
N ASN A 138 -20.27 -26.01 -15.80
CA ASN A 138 -20.50 -27.23 -16.57
C ASN A 138 -21.99 -27.48 -16.83
N ASP A 139 -22.86 -27.07 -15.90
CA ASP A 139 -24.29 -27.36 -15.94
C ASP A 139 -25.15 -26.20 -16.48
N SER A 140 -24.57 -25.02 -16.71
CA SER A 140 -25.33 -23.84 -17.12
C SER A 140 -24.58 -22.89 -18.06
N THR A 141 -25.33 -22.18 -18.88
CA THR A 141 -24.82 -21.03 -19.66
C THR A 141 -24.71 -19.75 -18.81
N GLN A 142 -25.08 -19.81 -17.54
CA GLN A 142 -25.10 -18.66 -16.63
C GLN A 142 -23.74 -18.44 -15.97
N SER A 143 -23.46 -17.19 -15.60
CA SER A 143 -22.32 -16.89 -14.73
C SER A 143 -22.58 -17.46 -13.32
N TRP A 144 -21.50 -17.74 -12.59
CA TRP A 144 -21.55 -18.20 -11.20
C TRP A 144 -22.37 -17.27 -10.30
N GLU A 145 -22.18 -15.95 -10.44
CA GLU A 145 -22.95 -14.94 -9.73
C GLU A 145 -24.44 -14.98 -10.09
N GLY A 146 -24.76 -15.13 -11.38
CA GLY A 146 -26.13 -15.24 -11.86
C GLY A 146 -26.84 -16.50 -11.35
N TYR A 147 -26.12 -17.62 -11.26
CA TYR A 147 -26.64 -18.86 -10.68
C TYR A 147 -26.97 -18.68 -9.19
N CYS A 148 -26.07 -18.07 -8.41
CA CYS A 148 -26.32 -17.82 -6.99
C CYS A 148 -27.55 -16.94 -6.77
N GLU A 149 -27.71 -15.89 -7.57
CA GLU A 149 -28.87 -15.01 -7.52
C GLU A 149 -30.17 -15.75 -7.90
N ALA A 150 -30.16 -16.49 -9.01
CA ALA A 150 -31.32 -17.24 -9.49
C ALA A 150 -31.78 -18.33 -8.51
N LYS A 151 -30.86 -18.89 -7.71
CA LYS A 151 -31.15 -19.89 -6.68
C LYS A 151 -31.40 -19.29 -5.29
N GLY A 152 -31.35 -17.97 -5.14
CA GLY A 152 -31.48 -17.30 -3.84
C GLY A 152 -30.38 -17.68 -2.84
N ILE A 153 -29.21 -18.11 -3.32
CA ILE A 153 -28.09 -18.52 -2.48
C ILE A 153 -27.42 -17.27 -1.93
N ASN A 154 -27.73 -16.94 -0.68
CA ASN A 154 -27.01 -15.91 0.05
C ASN A 154 -25.73 -16.48 0.64
N LEU A 155 -24.62 -16.29 -0.06
CA LEU A 155 -23.29 -16.77 0.38
C LEU A 155 -22.78 -16.09 1.66
N LYS A 156 -23.46 -15.06 2.20
CA LYS A 156 -23.05 -14.22 3.36
C LYS A 156 -21.66 -13.58 3.28
N ILE A 157 -20.88 -13.89 2.24
CA ILE A 157 -19.53 -13.39 1.98
C ILE A 157 -19.61 -12.42 0.80
N LYS A 158 -19.04 -11.21 0.96
CA LYS A 158 -19.00 -10.18 -0.09
C LYS A 158 -18.25 -10.68 -1.32
N ALA A 159 -18.67 -10.26 -2.52
CA ALA A 159 -18.10 -10.70 -3.79
C ALA A 159 -16.57 -10.52 -3.87
N ARG A 160 -16.06 -9.37 -3.40
CA ARG A 160 -14.62 -9.10 -3.35
C ARG A 160 -13.85 -10.12 -2.50
N ILE A 161 -14.39 -10.51 -1.35
CA ILE A 161 -13.76 -11.48 -0.45
C ILE A 161 -13.81 -12.88 -1.05
N ARG A 162 -14.89 -13.24 -1.74
CA ARG A 162 -14.96 -14.52 -2.48
C ARG A 162 -13.85 -14.62 -3.52
N GLN A 163 -13.71 -13.58 -4.37
CA GLN A 163 -12.66 -13.54 -5.40
C GLN A 163 -11.25 -13.59 -4.79
N LEU A 164 -11.05 -12.93 -3.65
CA LEU A 164 -9.80 -12.99 -2.89
C LEU A 164 -9.48 -14.41 -2.40
N TYR A 165 -10.45 -15.10 -1.80
CA TYR A 165 -10.25 -16.46 -1.30
C TYR A 165 -10.02 -17.45 -2.45
N MET A 166 -10.76 -17.30 -3.55
CA MET A 166 -10.55 -18.10 -4.76
C MET A 166 -9.18 -17.83 -5.38
N SER A 167 -8.68 -16.59 -5.38
CA SER A 167 -7.34 -16.31 -5.90
C SER A 167 -6.25 -16.94 -5.04
N ILE A 168 -6.38 -16.91 -3.71
CA ILE A 168 -5.47 -17.60 -2.78
C ILE A 168 -5.49 -19.11 -3.03
N ALA A 169 -6.68 -19.72 -3.13
CA ALA A 169 -6.82 -21.16 -3.35
C ALA A 169 -6.31 -21.65 -4.71
N ARG A 170 -6.18 -20.75 -5.69
CA ARG A 170 -5.59 -21.05 -7.01
C ARG A 170 -4.06 -21.03 -7.02
N ILE A 171 -3.40 -20.56 -5.97
CA ILE A 171 -1.94 -20.53 -5.91
C ILE A 171 -1.41 -21.95 -5.68
N PRO A 172 -0.60 -22.51 -6.60
CA PRO A 172 0.04 -23.81 -6.39
C PRO A 172 0.96 -23.79 -5.18
N GLY A 173 0.97 -24.86 -4.38
CA GLY A 173 1.81 -24.96 -3.16
C GLY A 173 1.39 -24.08 -1.97
N VAL A 174 0.31 -23.29 -2.08
CA VAL A 174 -0.08 -22.28 -1.07
C VAL A 174 -0.28 -22.81 0.35
N THR A 175 -0.60 -24.10 0.50
CA THR A 175 -0.76 -24.75 1.81
C THR A 175 0.48 -24.68 2.67
N SER A 176 1.67 -24.62 2.06
CA SER A 176 2.96 -24.46 2.76
C SER A 176 3.18 -23.03 3.26
N TYR A 177 2.40 -22.05 2.76
CA TYR A 177 2.60 -20.62 2.98
C TYR A 177 1.42 -19.93 3.68
N LEU A 178 0.49 -20.71 4.26
CA LEU A 178 -0.71 -20.15 4.90
C LEU A 178 -0.38 -19.20 6.06
N TYR A 179 0.79 -19.36 6.70
CA TYR A 179 1.30 -18.48 7.75
C TYR A 179 1.48 -17.01 7.32
N TRP A 180 1.46 -16.74 6.01
CA TRP A 180 1.42 -15.38 5.48
C TRP A 180 0.05 -14.70 5.67
N GLY A 181 -1.00 -15.48 5.90
CA GLY A 181 -2.36 -14.97 6.10
C GLY A 181 -3.01 -14.40 4.85
N VAL A 182 -4.25 -13.95 5.01
CA VAL A 182 -5.11 -13.54 3.89
C VAL A 182 -4.58 -12.29 3.19
N ASP A 183 -4.11 -11.31 3.93
CA ASP A 183 -3.70 -10.02 3.35
C ASP A 183 -2.46 -10.15 2.47
N LYS A 184 -1.44 -10.89 2.94
CA LYS A 184 -0.23 -11.15 2.16
C LYS A 184 -0.55 -12.02 0.93
N LEU A 185 -1.18 -13.18 1.15
CA LEU A 185 -1.48 -14.12 0.06
C LEU A 185 -2.43 -13.51 -0.97
N GLY A 186 -3.42 -12.74 -0.53
CA GLY A 186 -4.40 -12.09 -1.39
C GLY A 186 -3.82 -11.00 -2.28
N LYS A 187 -2.75 -10.34 -1.83
CA LYS A 187 -1.99 -9.40 -2.66
C LYS A 187 -1.08 -10.12 -3.65
N VAL A 188 -0.46 -11.23 -3.24
CA VAL A 188 0.54 -11.94 -4.04
C VAL A 188 -0.10 -12.85 -5.10
N GLY A 189 -1.22 -13.49 -4.81
CA GLY A 189 -1.86 -14.46 -5.71
C GLY A 189 -2.10 -13.97 -7.13
N PRO A 190 -2.75 -12.80 -7.34
CA PRO A 190 -3.01 -12.25 -8.68
C PRO A 190 -1.76 -11.89 -9.49
N ILE A 191 -0.62 -11.81 -8.82
CA ILE A 191 0.67 -11.47 -9.39
C ILE A 191 1.40 -12.74 -9.84
N LEU A 192 1.45 -13.76 -8.98
CA LEU A 192 2.20 -14.99 -9.26
C LEU A 192 1.73 -15.68 -10.55
N SER A 193 0.42 -15.66 -10.81
CA SER A 193 -0.14 -16.25 -12.03
C SER A 193 0.26 -15.55 -13.33
N LYS A 194 0.95 -14.41 -13.25
CA LYS A 194 1.40 -13.61 -14.40
C LYS A 194 2.92 -13.71 -14.64
N ILE A 195 3.62 -14.44 -13.79
CA ILE A 195 5.08 -14.56 -13.83
C ILE A 195 5.41 -15.97 -14.32
N ASP A 196 5.89 -16.04 -15.56
CA ASP A 196 6.16 -17.26 -16.32
C ASP A 196 7.46 -17.96 -15.94
N TRP A 197 8.44 -17.23 -15.42
CA TRP A 197 9.73 -17.78 -14.98
C TRP A 197 9.72 -18.39 -13.56
N LEU A 198 8.63 -18.24 -12.81
CA LEU A 198 8.47 -18.95 -11.53
C LEU A 198 8.13 -20.43 -11.78
N ASP A 199 8.57 -21.31 -10.88
CA ASP A 199 8.07 -22.68 -10.87
C ASP A 199 6.55 -22.65 -10.67
N GLN A 200 5.81 -23.17 -11.65
CA GLN A 200 4.35 -23.15 -11.61
C GLN A 200 3.79 -24.15 -10.60
N THR A 201 4.59 -25.07 -10.07
CA THR A 201 4.18 -25.99 -9.00
C THR A 201 4.31 -25.37 -7.61
N ASP A 202 5.26 -24.46 -7.44
CA ASP A 202 5.49 -23.68 -6.22
C ASP A 202 6.02 -22.25 -6.53
N PRO A 203 5.14 -21.36 -7.02
CA PRO A 203 5.57 -20.01 -7.41
C PRO A 203 5.92 -19.14 -6.19
N LEU A 204 5.37 -19.44 -5.01
CA LEU A 204 5.73 -18.75 -3.77
C LEU A 204 7.14 -19.14 -3.32
N GLY A 205 7.47 -20.43 -3.29
CA GLY A 205 8.81 -20.91 -2.96
C GLY A 205 9.87 -20.39 -3.92
N SER A 206 9.58 -20.39 -5.22
CA SER A 206 10.45 -19.78 -6.24
C SER A 206 10.71 -18.31 -5.97
N LEU A 207 9.64 -17.55 -5.66
CA LEU A 207 9.75 -16.13 -5.39
C LEU A 207 10.60 -15.87 -4.13
N MET A 208 10.34 -16.64 -3.06
CA MET A 208 11.07 -16.52 -1.80
C MET A 208 12.55 -16.83 -1.97
N SER A 209 12.88 -17.91 -2.69
CA SER A 209 14.26 -18.29 -2.98
C SER A 209 14.98 -17.22 -3.78
N ILE A 210 14.34 -16.69 -4.82
CA ILE A 210 14.97 -15.70 -5.69
C ILE A 210 15.24 -14.42 -4.92
N TYR A 211 14.29 -13.90 -4.15
CA TYR A 211 14.41 -12.63 -3.42
C TYR A 211 14.96 -12.74 -2.00
N ASP A 212 15.45 -13.91 -1.61
CA ASP A 212 15.98 -14.18 -0.27
C ASP A 212 14.98 -13.70 0.81
N ILE A 213 13.73 -14.14 0.66
CA ILE A 213 12.64 -13.85 1.60
C ILE A 213 12.59 -15.00 2.60
N SER A 214 12.84 -14.71 3.87
CA SER A 214 12.68 -15.70 4.93
C SER A 214 11.22 -15.76 5.39
N ALA A 215 10.85 -16.86 6.06
CA ALA A 215 9.52 -16.98 6.67
C ALA A 215 9.29 -15.90 7.76
N ASP A 216 10.38 -15.41 8.35
CA ASP A 216 10.40 -14.42 9.42
C ASP A 216 10.51 -12.97 8.92
N SER A 217 10.60 -12.75 7.59
CA SER A 217 10.67 -11.41 7.02
C SER A 217 9.44 -10.57 7.37
N VAL A 218 9.68 -9.31 7.74
CA VAL A 218 8.62 -8.35 8.09
C VAL A 218 7.74 -8.09 6.86
N TYR A 219 6.44 -7.87 7.07
CA TYR A 219 5.47 -7.77 5.98
C TYR A 219 5.83 -6.72 4.92
N GLU A 220 6.31 -5.56 5.35
CA GLU A 220 6.73 -4.46 4.49
C GLU A 220 7.88 -4.89 3.57
N GLU A 221 8.93 -5.52 4.11
CA GLU A 221 10.06 -6.04 3.33
C GLU A 221 9.62 -7.09 2.32
N VAL A 222 8.73 -8.00 2.73
CA VAL A 222 8.16 -9.01 1.84
C VAL A 222 7.40 -8.33 0.71
N LEU A 223 6.55 -7.35 1.01
CA LEU A 223 5.77 -6.61 0.02
C LEU A 223 6.66 -5.82 -0.94
N GLU A 224 7.73 -5.19 -0.46
CA GLU A 224 8.71 -4.48 -1.28
C GLU A 224 9.43 -5.44 -2.23
N LYS A 225 9.91 -6.58 -1.74
CA LYS A 225 10.54 -7.62 -2.57
C LYS A 225 9.57 -8.23 -3.58
N ILE A 226 8.29 -8.38 -3.24
CA ILE A 226 7.23 -8.76 -4.19
C ILE A 226 7.01 -7.66 -5.24
N ASN A 227 6.95 -6.40 -4.84
CA ASN A 227 6.79 -5.28 -5.78
C ASN A 227 7.98 -5.21 -6.75
N ALA A 228 9.19 -5.44 -6.23
CA ALA A 228 10.39 -5.61 -7.04
C ALA A 228 10.22 -6.77 -8.02
N SER A 229 9.76 -7.94 -7.58
CA SER A 229 9.60 -9.10 -8.46
C SER A 229 8.59 -8.90 -9.58
N ILE A 230 7.46 -8.25 -9.28
CA ILE A 230 6.46 -7.86 -10.29
C ILE A 230 7.07 -6.91 -11.30
N SER A 231 7.76 -5.89 -10.80
CA SER A 231 8.41 -4.87 -11.62
C SER A 231 9.43 -5.53 -12.55
N TYR A 232 10.22 -6.45 -12.02
CA TYR A 232 11.22 -7.20 -12.78
C TYR A 232 10.58 -8.13 -13.82
N ALA A 233 9.55 -8.89 -13.45
CA ALA A 233 8.81 -9.74 -14.37
C ALA A 233 8.18 -8.92 -15.51
N ARG A 234 7.67 -7.72 -15.21
CA ARG A 234 7.14 -6.80 -16.22
C ARG A 234 8.22 -6.33 -17.20
N LEU A 235 9.44 -6.08 -16.73
CA LEU A 235 10.58 -5.76 -17.59
C LEU A 235 10.93 -6.95 -18.49
N GLN A 236 11.07 -8.15 -17.92
CA GLN A 236 11.39 -9.39 -18.63
C GLN A 236 10.34 -9.74 -19.71
N ALA A 237 9.05 -9.61 -19.40
CA ALA A 237 7.96 -9.81 -20.36
C ALA A 237 8.00 -8.83 -21.55
N ASN A 238 8.72 -7.72 -21.42
CA ASN A 238 8.98 -6.75 -22.48
C ASN A 238 10.35 -6.94 -23.14
N GLY A 239 11.05 -8.05 -22.83
CA GLY A 239 12.40 -8.35 -23.28
C GLY A 239 13.46 -7.43 -22.67
N LEU A 240 13.22 -6.81 -21.53
CA LEU A 240 14.16 -5.90 -20.88
C LEU A 240 14.85 -6.63 -19.73
N ASN A 241 16.12 -7.00 -19.93
CA ASN A 241 16.85 -7.92 -19.04
C ASN A 241 17.85 -7.18 -18.14
N GLY A 242 17.41 -6.10 -17.49
CA GLY A 242 18.23 -5.36 -16.51
C GLY A 242 18.61 -6.20 -15.27
N SER A 243 19.40 -5.62 -14.38
CA SER A 243 19.75 -6.25 -13.11
C SER A 243 18.57 -6.29 -12.16
N LYS A 244 18.40 -7.46 -11.54
CA LYS A 244 17.44 -7.66 -10.46
C LYS A 244 17.72 -6.74 -9.26
N GLU A 245 18.99 -6.52 -8.94
CA GLU A 245 19.42 -5.65 -7.83
C GLU A 245 19.05 -4.19 -8.11
N THR A 246 19.26 -3.72 -9.34
CA THR A 246 18.88 -2.36 -9.74
C THR A 246 17.37 -2.16 -9.66
N ASN A 247 16.59 -3.12 -10.13
CA ASN A 247 15.13 -3.05 -10.03
C ASN A 247 14.65 -3.08 -8.57
N LEU A 248 15.30 -3.86 -7.69
CA LEU A 248 15.00 -3.85 -6.26
C LEU A 248 15.23 -2.45 -5.66
N LYS A 249 16.41 -1.85 -5.88
CA LYS A 249 16.73 -0.48 -5.43
C LYS A 249 15.73 0.55 -5.96
N TYR A 250 15.31 0.40 -7.22
CA TYR A 250 14.32 1.28 -7.84
C TYR A 250 12.96 1.19 -7.13
N THR A 251 12.51 -0.01 -6.76
CA THR A 251 11.25 -0.19 -6.02
C THR A 251 11.35 0.19 -4.55
N GLU A 252 12.49 -0.03 -3.89
CA GLU A 252 12.77 0.39 -2.50
C GLU A 252 12.79 1.92 -2.39
N ALA A 253 13.21 2.63 -3.45
CA ALA A 253 13.08 4.09 -3.56
C ALA A 253 11.62 4.57 -3.73
N GLY A 254 10.63 3.68 -3.67
CA GLY A 254 9.20 3.99 -3.79
C GLY A 254 8.72 4.20 -5.23
N HIS A 255 9.58 3.94 -6.24
CA HIS A 255 9.21 4.11 -7.63
C HIS A 255 8.51 2.86 -8.21
N LYS A 256 7.65 3.08 -9.21
CA LYS A 256 6.94 2.02 -9.92
C LYS A 256 7.26 2.12 -11.41
N ILE A 257 7.56 0.98 -12.04
CA ILE A 257 7.75 0.94 -13.49
C ILE A 257 6.43 1.28 -14.20
N GLU A 258 6.43 2.40 -14.91
CA GLU A 258 5.30 2.90 -15.68
C GLU A 258 5.47 2.58 -17.18
N GLY A 259 4.41 2.82 -17.96
CA GLY A 259 4.48 2.62 -19.42
C GLY A 259 5.54 3.48 -20.11
N ARG A 260 5.81 4.68 -19.57
CA ARG A 260 6.87 5.57 -20.07
C ARG A 260 8.27 5.01 -19.81
N ASP A 261 8.49 4.36 -18.67
CA ASP A 261 9.75 3.67 -18.37
C ASP A 261 9.98 2.53 -19.36
N ILE A 262 8.96 1.70 -19.60
CA ILE A 262 9.04 0.62 -20.59
C ILE A 262 9.36 1.15 -21.99
N LYS A 263 8.74 2.27 -22.41
CA LYS A 263 8.99 2.89 -23.72
C LYS A 263 10.44 3.39 -23.83
N ALA A 264 10.94 4.07 -22.81
CA ALA A 264 12.31 4.57 -22.78
C ALA A 264 13.33 3.42 -22.80
N LEU A 265 13.13 2.40 -21.97
CA LEU A 265 13.99 1.21 -21.92
C LEU A 265 13.98 0.42 -23.24
N LYS A 266 12.81 0.30 -23.90
CA LYS A 266 12.74 -0.30 -25.24
C LYS A 266 13.50 0.51 -26.29
N ALA A 267 13.47 1.85 -26.21
CA ALA A 267 14.23 2.70 -27.10
C ALA A 267 15.75 2.49 -26.92
N ILE A 268 16.22 2.42 -25.66
CA ILE A 268 17.63 2.09 -25.34
C ILE A 268 18.01 0.73 -25.96
N LYS A 269 17.19 -0.30 -25.75
CA LYS A 269 17.44 -1.63 -26.31
C LYS A 269 17.45 -1.63 -27.84
N ALA A 270 16.53 -0.90 -28.48
CA ALA A 270 16.45 -0.78 -29.94
C ALA A 270 17.68 -0.09 -30.55
N SER A 271 18.35 0.78 -29.80
CA SER A 271 19.63 1.40 -30.17
C SER A 271 20.84 0.53 -29.84
N ASN A 272 20.66 -0.80 -29.68
CA ASN A 272 21.68 -1.76 -29.25
C ASN A 272 22.28 -1.45 -27.87
N GLY A 273 21.50 -0.83 -26.98
CA GLY A 273 21.95 -0.54 -25.63
C GLY A 273 22.12 -1.81 -24.78
N THR A 274 23.08 -1.77 -23.84
CA THR A 274 23.40 -2.89 -22.95
C THR A 274 22.48 -2.92 -21.73
N ASN A 275 22.49 -4.03 -20.97
CA ASN A 275 21.72 -4.14 -19.72
C ASN A 275 22.18 -3.10 -18.68
N GLU A 276 23.46 -2.75 -18.66
CA GLU A 276 24.01 -1.69 -17.79
C GLU A 276 23.40 -0.32 -18.11
N GLN A 277 23.05 -0.08 -19.37
CA GLN A 277 22.38 1.17 -19.77
C GLN A 277 20.89 1.19 -19.38
N LEU A 278 20.23 0.02 -19.37
CA LEU A 278 18.89 -0.11 -18.80
C LEU A 278 18.91 0.16 -17.29
N ASP A 279 19.91 -0.37 -16.60
CA ASP A 279 20.11 -0.14 -15.17
C ASP A 279 20.43 1.33 -14.87
N ALA A 280 21.32 1.94 -15.66
CA ALA A 280 21.67 3.35 -15.54
C ALA A 280 20.44 4.26 -15.70
N TYR A 281 19.50 3.91 -16.59
CA TYR A 281 18.23 4.63 -16.72
C TYR A 281 17.44 4.60 -15.41
N LEU A 282 17.23 3.42 -14.82
CA LEU A 282 16.48 3.29 -13.56
C LEU A 282 17.17 4.00 -12.40
N LEU A 283 18.50 3.85 -12.28
CA LEU A 283 19.30 4.54 -11.26
C LEU A 283 19.28 6.06 -11.43
N SER A 284 19.18 6.56 -12.66
CA SER A 284 19.08 8.01 -12.91
C SER A 284 17.78 8.60 -12.37
N ILE A 285 16.67 7.84 -12.40
CA ILE A 285 15.38 8.27 -11.84
C ILE A 285 15.49 8.38 -10.32
N ILE A 286 16.11 7.39 -9.67
CA ILE A 286 16.36 7.41 -8.22
C ILE A 286 17.20 8.64 -7.86
N LYS A 287 18.29 8.87 -8.58
CA LYS A 287 19.19 10.01 -8.36
C LYS A 287 18.51 11.37 -8.55
N ASN A 288 17.46 11.43 -9.37
CA ASN A 288 16.72 12.64 -9.69
C ASN A 288 15.37 12.72 -8.96
N ASP A 289 15.24 12.08 -7.79
CA ASP A 289 14.04 12.09 -6.93
C ASP A 289 12.75 11.72 -7.69
N GLY A 290 12.83 10.69 -8.54
CA GLY A 290 11.69 10.19 -9.32
C GLY A 290 11.43 10.91 -10.64
N LYS A 291 12.21 11.95 -10.99
CA LYS A 291 12.10 12.63 -12.30
C LYS A 291 12.73 11.78 -13.39
N ARG A 292 12.00 11.56 -14.48
CA ARG A 292 12.49 10.70 -15.57
C ARG A 292 13.33 11.47 -16.58
N PRO A 293 14.33 10.83 -17.20
CA PRO A 293 15.06 11.45 -18.30
C PRO A 293 14.10 11.88 -19.42
N GLY A 294 14.14 13.15 -19.80
CA GLY A 294 13.21 13.73 -20.77
C GLY A 294 11.89 14.23 -20.18
N ASP A 295 11.64 14.04 -18.88
CA ASP A 295 10.80 14.98 -18.12
C ASP A 295 11.63 16.27 -18.05
N GLU A 296 11.63 17.06 -19.14
CA GLU A 296 12.04 18.45 -19.05
C GLU A 296 11.34 19.02 -17.84
N SER A 297 12.10 19.60 -16.91
CA SER A 297 11.48 20.22 -15.77
C SER A 297 10.51 21.28 -16.30
N GLU A 298 9.21 21.01 -16.19
CA GLU A 298 8.19 22.06 -16.17
C GLU A 298 8.40 23.04 -14.98
N ASN A 299 9.49 22.87 -14.23
CA ASN A 299 10.10 23.84 -13.33
C ASN A 299 11.18 24.70 -14.01
N SER A 300 11.00 25.09 -15.28
CA SER A 300 11.10 26.53 -15.50
C SER A 300 10.08 27.14 -14.53
N PRO A 301 10.42 28.01 -13.57
CA PRO A 301 9.39 28.65 -12.77
C PRO A 301 8.37 29.19 -13.76
N LYS A 302 7.14 28.66 -13.74
CA LYS A 302 6.04 29.22 -14.52
C LYS A 302 5.99 30.65 -14.05
N LEU A 303 6.49 31.56 -14.89
CA LEU A 303 6.44 32.98 -14.61
C LEU A 303 4.96 33.23 -14.29
N PRO A 304 4.64 33.68 -13.07
CA PRO A 304 3.25 33.86 -12.70
C PRO A 304 2.60 34.77 -13.73
N ASN A 305 1.34 34.47 -14.09
CA ASN A 305 0.66 35.20 -15.15
C ASN A 305 0.75 36.70 -14.86
N ILE A 306 1.42 37.44 -15.74
CA ILE A 306 1.73 38.85 -15.50
C ILE A 306 0.47 39.69 -15.31
N HIS A 307 -0.64 39.31 -15.93
CA HIS A 307 -1.93 39.96 -15.75
C HIS A 307 -2.50 39.72 -14.35
N GLU A 308 -2.38 38.50 -13.83
CA GLU A 308 -2.83 38.16 -12.48
C GLU A 308 -2.00 38.89 -11.42
N GLN A 309 -0.68 38.94 -11.61
CA GLN A 309 0.22 39.67 -10.68
C GLN A 309 -0.02 41.19 -10.72
N ALA A 310 -0.25 41.76 -11.90
CA ALA A 310 -0.60 43.17 -12.03
C ALA A 310 -1.94 43.48 -11.34
N GLN A 311 -2.93 42.58 -11.45
CA GLN A 311 -4.22 42.74 -10.78
C GLN A 311 -4.08 42.64 -9.25
N ILE A 312 -3.33 41.67 -8.74
CA ILE A 312 -3.07 41.53 -7.30
C ILE A 312 -2.39 42.79 -6.74
N LEU A 313 -1.42 43.35 -7.47
CA LEU A 313 -0.75 44.58 -7.07
C LEU A 313 -1.72 45.77 -7.04
N LEU A 314 -2.55 45.92 -8.08
CA LEU A 314 -3.57 46.97 -8.15
C LEU A 314 -4.58 46.87 -7.00
N ASP A 315 -5.10 45.67 -6.75
CA ASP A 315 -6.05 45.40 -5.67
C ASP A 315 -5.44 45.71 -4.30
N THR A 316 -4.16 45.39 -4.13
CA THR A 316 -3.43 45.70 -2.90
C THR A 316 -3.30 47.21 -2.70
N VAL A 317 -2.93 47.95 -3.73
CA VAL A 317 -2.85 49.42 -3.68
C VAL A 317 -4.21 50.03 -3.36
N ASN A 318 -5.29 49.57 -4.02
CA ASN A 318 -6.64 50.07 -3.78
C ASN A 318 -7.07 49.84 -2.33
N LYS A 319 -6.80 48.66 -1.75
CA LYS A 319 -7.08 48.39 -0.34
C LYS A 319 -6.36 49.36 0.59
N PHE A 320 -5.11 49.74 0.30
CA PHE A 320 -4.39 50.73 1.10
C PHE A 320 -4.98 52.14 0.96
N MET A 321 -5.49 52.50 -0.22
CA MET A 321 -6.13 53.80 -0.46
C MET A 321 -7.50 53.94 0.24
N GLU A 322 -8.18 52.82 0.50
CA GLU A 322 -9.46 52.78 1.23
C GLU A 322 -9.28 52.89 2.75
N LEU A 323 -8.07 52.70 3.28
CA LEU A 323 -7.81 52.82 4.71
C LEU A 323 -7.81 54.31 5.13
N PRO A 324 -8.53 54.67 6.21
CA PRO A 324 -8.59 56.06 6.69
C PRO A 324 -7.25 56.58 7.23
N THR A 325 -6.37 55.68 7.65
CA THR A 325 -5.03 55.97 8.16
C THR A 325 -4.12 54.78 7.92
N ILE A 326 -2.84 55.02 7.60
CA ILE A 326 -1.82 53.99 7.43
C ILE A 326 -0.91 54.05 8.66
N GLU A 327 -0.97 53.02 9.51
CA GLU A 327 -0.26 53.00 10.80
C GLU A 327 1.26 52.84 10.66
N THR A 328 1.72 52.27 9.54
CA THR A 328 3.15 52.02 9.30
C THR A 328 3.70 53.05 8.31
N PRO A 329 4.86 53.68 8.59
CA PRO A 329 5.48 54.60 7.64
C PRO A 329 5.84 53.86 6.35
N ILE A 330 5.30 54.33 5.23
CA ILE A 330 5.63 53.79 3.90
C ILE A 330 6.90 54.47 3.38
N GLU A 331 7.89 53.66 3.05
CA GLU A 331 9.12 54.14 2.41
C GLU A 331 8.83 54.58 0.96
N LEU A 332 8.72 55.88 0.72
CA LEU A 332 8.45 56.46 -0.62
C LEU A 332 9.45 55.98 -1.69
N SER A 333 10.71 55.79 -1.31
CA SER A 333 11.76 55.29 -2.20
C SER A 333 11.46 53.90 -2.78
N ARG A 334 10.71 53.05 -2.06
CA ARG A 334 10.29 51.73 -2.57
C ARG A 334 9.13 51.84 -3.56
N ILE A 335 8.23 52.80 -3.36
CA ILE A 335 7.17 53.08 -4.31
C ILE A 335 7.77 53.58 -5.63
N ASP A 336 8.71 54.53 -5.56
CA ASP A 336 9.40 55.05 -6.75
C ASP A 336 10.15 53.95 -7.51
N ALA A 337 10.81 53.03 -6.79
CA ALA A 337 11.48 51.88 -7.38
C ALA A 337 10.49 50.93 -8.08
N LEU A 338 9.32 50.69 -7.49
CA LEU A 338 8.25 49.89 -8.07
C LEU A 338 7.70 50.53 -9.35
N ILE A 339 7.40 51.85 -9.32
CA ILE A 339 6.93 52.60 -10.48
C ILE A 339 7.94 52.48 -11.63
N LYS A 340 9.22 52.75 -11.36
CA LYS A 340 10.29 52.64 -12.36
C LYS A 340 10.39 51.23 -12.97
N GLY A 341 10.22 50.19 -12.15
CA GLY A 341 10.18 48.80 -12.61
C GLY A 341 8.98 48.51 -13.53
N LEU A 342 7.79 49.02 -13.18
CA LEU A 342 6.57 48.88 -13.99
C LEU A 342 6.64 49.67 -15.30
N GLU A 343 7.23 50.87 -15.30
CA GLU A 343 7.46 51.66 -16.52
C GLU A 343 8.42 50.97 -17.48
N ALA A 344 9.52 50.42 -16.97
CA ALA A 344 10.46 49.64 -17.77
C ALA A 344 9.80 48.37 -18.36
N LEU A 345 8.95 47.70 -17.58
CA LEU A 345 8.17 46.56 -18.06
C LEU A 345 7.20 46.97 -19.17
N LYS A 346 6.48 48.08 -19.00
CA LYS A 346 5.57 48.64 -20.00
C LYS A 346 6.29 48.93 -21.32
N LEU A 347 7.44 49.63 -21.26
CA LEU A 347 8.26 49.91 -22.45
C LEU A 347 8.69 48.63 -23.18
N LYS A 348 9.12 47.61 -22.42
CA LYS A 348 9.56 46.31 -22.97
C LYS A 348 8.44 45.51 -23.62
N VAL A 349 7.21 45.63 -23.12
CA VAL A 349 6.03 44.99 -23.72
C VAL A 349 5.59 45.76 -24.96
N SER A 350 5.50 47.09 -24.88
CA SER A 350 5.12 47.94 -26.02
C SER A 350 6.15 47.94 -27.16
N SER A 351 7.39 47.50 -26.92
CA SER A 351 8.40 47.33 -27.97
C SER A 351 8.32 45.97 -28.69
N LYS A 352 7.42 45.07 -28.26
CA LYS A 352 7.23 43.73 -28.85
C LYS A 352 5.97 43.64 -29.72
N ASP A 353 5.10 44.63 -29.66
CA ASP A 353 3.94 44.83 -30.54
C ASP A 353 4.32 45.78 -31.70
#